data_AF-A0A739QU91-F1
#
_entry.id   AF-A0A739QU91-F1
#
_cell.length_a   1.000
_cell.length_b   1.000
_cell.length_c   1.000
_cell.angle_alpha   90.00
_cell.angle_beta   90.00
_cell.angle_gamma   90.00
#
_symmetry.space_group_name_H-M   'P 1'
#
loop_
_entity.id
_entity.type
_entity.pdbx_description
1 polymer ?
#
loop_
_entity_poly.entity_id
_entity_poly.type
_entity_poly.pdbx_seq_one_letter_code
_entity_poly.pdbx_strand_id
1 'polypeptide(L)'
;MSTLYKAMTRPAMYVGVPVVPLTVVAGALFLAGVYISKLIWLAIPVAVFVLRMITKQDDHIFNLYFLKLKMLGNSVCNRFFGARAFLSGQYEAVEIDEFVNAMKLNERITTGKYIPYSSHVDKNIVKTKNGDYVATWQLMGINFESISAEMLETIDSQVATLVRSFSGLPVSFYNHSCRASFYDAFTTKSGNKYADIISDCYYGSMKKNKFKG
;
A
#
# COMPACT_ATOMS: atom_id res chain seq x y z
N MET A 1 18.95 -23.23 -2.56
CA MET A 1 17.71 -22.82 -1.86
C MET A 1 17.19 -21.57 -2.54
N SER A 2 15.97 -21.56 -3.05
CA SER A 2 15.32 -20.32 -3.47
C SER A 2 14.98 -19.48 -2.23
N THR A 3 15.29 -18.18 -2.28
CA THR A 3 14.94 -17.23 -1.22
C THR A 3 13.45 -16.92 -1.33
N LEU A 4 12.62 -17.57 -0.50
CA LEU A 4 11.21 -17.22 -0.42
C LEU A 4 11.08 -15.91 0.36
N TYR A 5 10.70 -14.84 -0.32
CA TYR A 5 10.42 -13.56 0.34
C TYR A 5 9.30 -13.72 1.37
N LYS A 6 9.57 -13.29 2.60
CA LYS A 6 8.60 -13.33 3.72
C LYS A 6 7.33 -12.54 3.45
N ALA A 7 7.37 -11.58 2.52
CA ALA A 7 6.19 -10.87 2.06
C ALA A 7 5.22 -11.74 1.22
N MET A 8 5.69 -12.89 0.71
CA MET A 8 4.89 -13.83 -0.08
C MET A 8 4.18 -14.87 0.78
N THR A 9 4.47 -14.94 2.08
CA THR A 9 3.78 -15.84 2.99
C THR A 9 2.72 -15.07 3.75
N ARG A 10 1.53 -15.65 3.86
CA ARG A 10 0.54 -15.15 4.81
C ARG A 10 1.17 -15.11 6.20
N PRO A 11 0.99 -14.03 6.97
CA PRO A 11 1.43 -14.03 8.35
C PRO A 11 0.72 -15.16 9.09
N ALA A 12 1.33 -15.68 10.16
CA ALA A 12 0.63 -16.63 11.01
C ALA A 12 -0.66 -15.97 11.52
N MET A 13 -1.81 -16.60 11.26
CA MET A 13 -3.13 -16.10 11.64
C MET A 13 -3.81 -17.06 12.60
N TYR A 14 -4.52 -16.52 13.58
CA TYR A 14 -5.37 -17.26 14.51
C TYR A 14 -6.75 -16.59 14.54
N VAL A 15 -7.82 -17.36 14.28
CA VAL A 15 -9.21 -16.84 14.23
C VAL A 15 -9.37 -15.68 13.22
N GLY A 16 -8.59 -15.69 12.13
CA GLY A 16 -8.63 -14.65 11.10
C GLY A 16 -7.97 -13.32 11.49
N VAL A 17 -7.18 -13.30 12.57
CA VAL A 17 -6.37 -12.15 13.00
C VAL A 17 -4.89 -12.55 12.99
N PRO A 18 -3.95 -11.69 12.58
CA PRO A 18 -2.53 -12.02 12.64
C PRO A 18 -2.08 -12.23 14.09
N VAL A 19 -1.21 -13.22 14.33
CA VAL A 19 -0.83 -13.66 15.68
C VAL A 19 -0.20 -12.52 16.48
N VAL A 20 0.67 -11.70 15.88
CA VAL A 20 1.36 -10.59 16.56
C VAL A 20 0.40 -9.55 17.14
N PRO A 21 -0.52 -8.92 16.36
CA PRO A 21 -1.48 -7.98 16.92
C PRO A 21 -2.45 -8.65 17.90
N LEU A 22 -2.83 -9.92 17.66
CA LEU A 22 -3.69 -10.66 18.60
C LEU A 22 -3.03 -10.82 19.96
N THR A 23 -1.78 -11.28 20.01
CA THR A 23 -1.06 -11.51 21.28
C THR A 23 -0.79 -10.22 22.02
N VAL A 24 -0.39 -9.16 21.31
CA VAL A 24 -0.12 -7.85 21.93
C VAL A 24 -1.39 -7.26 22.54
N VAL A 25 -2.51 -7.24 21.81
CA VAL A 25 -3.76 -6.63 22.28
C VAL A 25 -4.42 -7.48 23.37
N ALA A 26 -4.56 -8.79 23.16
CA ALA A 26 -5.16 -9.67 24.15
C ALA A 26 -4.30 -9.76 25.42
N GLY A 27 -2.96 -9.82 25.28
CA GLY A 27 -2.03 -9.81 26.40
C GLY A 27 -2.09 -8.52 27.21
N ALA A 28 -2.13 -7.36 26.53
CA ALA A 28 -2.26 -6.06 27.20
C ALA A 28 -3.59 -5.94 27.98
N LEU A 29 -4.71 -6.35 27.39
CA LEU A 29 -6.02 -6.35 28.06
C LEU A 29 -6.08 -7.35 29.22
N PHE A 30 -5.44 -8.51 29.06
CA PHE A 30 -5.36 -9.51 30.11
C PHE A 30 -4.60 -8.97 31.32
N LEU A 31 -3.41 -8.40 31.10
CA LEU A 31 -2.61 -7.75 32.15
C LEU A 31 -3.36 -6.58 32.79
N ALA A 32 -3.98 -5.70 31.99
CA ALA A 32 -4.79 -4.61 32.51
C ALA A 32 -5.93 -5.12 33.43
N GLY A 33 -6.54 -6.25 33.08
CA GLY A 33 -7.56 -6.86 33.93
C GLY A 33 -7.04 -7.45 35.23
N VAL A 34 -5.78 -7.89 35.27
CA VAL A 34 -5.11 -8.32 36.52
C VAL A 34 -4.88 -7.14 37.46
N TYR A 35 -4.39 -6.01 36.94
CA TYR A 35 -3.99 -4.86 37.75
C TYR A 35 -5.13 -3.90 38.10
N ILE A 36 -6.15 -3.77 37.26
CA ILE A 36 -7.22 -2.77 37.41
C ILE A 36 -8.54 -3.43 37.82
N SER A 37 -9.07 -4.30 36.96
CA SER A 37 -10.34 -4.98 37.21
C SER A 37 -10.56 -6.13 36.23
N LYS A 38 -11.01 -7.28 36.74
CA LYS A 38 -11.33 -8.47 35.92
C LYS A 38 -12.42 -8.21 34.87
N LEU A 39 -13.22 -7.15 35.01
CA LEU A 39 -14.23 -6.77 34.02
C LEU A 39 -13.62 -6.42 32.65
N ILE A 40 -12.37 -5.97 32.61
CA ILE A 40 -11.66 -5.64 31.36
C ILE A 40 -11.54 -6.87 30.44
N TRP A 41 -11.54 -8.09 31.00
CA TRP A 41 -11.46 -9.31 30.20
C TRP A 41 -12.68 -9.52 29.28
N LEU A 42 -13.84 -8.93 29.60
CA LEU A 42 -15.00 -8.93 28.70
C LEU A 42 -14.76 -8.13 27.41
N ALA A 43 -13.79 -7.20 27.41
CA ALA A 43 -13.43 -6.44 26.21
C ALA A 43 -12.54 -7.24 25.23
N ILE A 44 -11.91 -8.34 25.67
CA ILE A 44 -11.04 -9.18 24.83
C ILE A 44 -11.78 -9.72 23.59
N PRO A 45 -12.96 -10.37 23.68
CA PRO A 45 -13.67 -10.84 22.50
C PRO A 45 -14.07 -9.70 21.55
N VAL A 46 -14.44 -8.54 22.09
CA VAL A 46 -14.76 -7.35 21.31
C VAL A 46 -13.53 -6.85 20.55
N ALA A 47 -12.37 -6.78 21.21
CA ALA A 47 -11.12 -6.35 20.59
C ALA A 47 -10.68 -7.31 19.48
N VAL A 48 -10.79 -8.63 19.68
CA VAL A 48 -10.49 -9.63 18.65
C VAL A 48 -11.42 -9.49 17.46
N PHE A 49 -12.72 -9.22 17.69
CA PHE A 49 -13.68 -8.98 16.62
C PHE A 49 -13.33 -7.73 15.79
N VAL A 50 -12.95 -6.63 16.45
CA VAL A 50 -12.51 -5.40 15.76
C VAL A 50 -11.24 -5.66 14.94
N LEU A 51 -10.24 -6.35 15.50
CA LEU A 51 -9.02 -6.72 14.77
C LEU A 51 -9.33 -7.57 13.54
N ARG A 52 -10.31 -8.48 13.64
CA ARG A 52 -10.76 -9.31 12.52
C ARG A 52 -11.43 -8.47 11.43
N MET A 53 -12.24 -7.48 11.79
CA MET A 53 -12.85 -6.56 10.82
C MET A 53 -11.80 -5.78 10.03
N ILE A 54 -10.75 -5.30 10.71
CA ILE A 54 -9.64 -4.57 10.08
C ILE A 54 -8.86 -5.50 9.13
N THR A 55 -8.54 -6.72 9.59
CA THR A 55 -7.78 -7.71 8.80
C THR A 55 -8.53 -8.16 7.53
N LYS A 56 -9.86 -8.07 7.50
CA LYS A 56 -10.66 -8.49 6.34
C LYS A 56 -10.26 -7.79 5.03
N GLN A 57 -9.69 -6.58 5.11
CA GLN A 57 -9.24 -5.83 3.94
C GLN A 57 -7.92 -6.36 3.38
N ASP A 58 -6.97 -6.68 4.25
CA ASP A 58 -5.62 -7.14 3.90
C ASP A 58 -4.99 -7.90 5.08
N ASP A 59 -4.46 -9.10 4.82
CA ASP A 59 -3.79 -9.96 5.79
C ASP A 59 -2.56 -9.26 6.43
N HIS A 60 -1.92 -8.32 5.70
CA HIS A 60 -0.71 -7.60 6.12
C HIS A 60 -0.97 -6.17 6.62
N ILE A 61 -2.23 -5.76 6.79
CA ILE A 61 -2.61 -4.38 7.16
C ILE A 61 -1.87 -3.85 8.39
N PHE A 62 -1.65 -4.68 9.41
CA PHE A 62 -0.95 -4.26 10.64
C PHE A 62 0.54 -4.03 10.43
N ASN A 63 1.18 -4.72 9.48
CA ASN A 63 2.56 -4.43 9.11
C ASN A 63 2.66 -3.03 8.49
N LEU A 64 1.68 -2.63 7.69
CA LEU A 64 1.60 -1.27 7.12
C LEU A 64 1.34 -0.22 8.21
N TYR A 65 0.47 -0.50 9.17
CA TYR A 65 0.27 0.40 10.32
C TYR A 65 1.54 0.53 11.17
N PHE A 66 2.25 -0.57 11.40
CA PHE A 66 3.52 -0.54 12.12
C PHE A 66 4.61 0.20 11.35
N LEU A 67 4.66 0.03 10.03
CA LEU A 67 5.53 0.81 9.16
C LEU A 67 5.17 2.31 9.22
N LYS A 68 3.89 2.66 9.16
CA LYS A 68 3.41 4.04 9.31
C LYS A 68 3.81 4.64 10.65
N LEU A 69 3.74 3.88 11.74
CA LEU A 69 4.19 4.28 13.07
C LEU A 69 5.70 4.56 13.07
N LYS A 70 6.50 3.65 12.50
CA LYS A 70 7.95 3.84 12.36
C LYS A 70 8.33 5.05 11.50
N MET A 71 7.51 5.37 10.51
CA MET A 71 7.68 6.53 9.63
C MET A 71 7.17 7.84 10.24
N LEU A 72 6.67 7.86 11.48
CA LEU A 72 6.32 9.11 12.17
C LEU A 72 7.56 9.96 12.49
N GLY A 73 8.65 9.32 12.90
CA GLY A 73 9.95 9.98 13.07
C GLY A 73 10.05 10.97 14.20
N ASN A 74 11.08 11.82 14.09
CA ASN A 74 11.36 12.86 15.06
C ASN A 74 10.42 14.07 14.84
N SER A 75 9.61 14.35 15.85
CA SER A 75 8.67 15.47 15.87
C SER A 75 9.38 16.83 15.73
N VAL A 76 10.60 16.96 16.25
CA VAL A 76 11.42 18.18 16.18
C VAL A 76 11.86 18.49 14.75
N CYS A 77 12.25 17.48 13.98
CA CYS A 77 12.56 17.65 12.55
C CYS A 77 11.31 17.94 11.74
N ASN A 78 10.25 17.20 12.00
CA ASN A 78 9.01 17.35 11.25
C ASN A 78 8.42 18.76 11.40
N ARG A 79 8.58 19.37 12.58
CA ARG A 79 8.18 20.75 12.83
C ARG A 79 9.05 21.75 12.06
N PHE A 80 10.37 21.50 11.98
CA PHE A 80 11.30 22.35 11.24
C PHE A 80 10.99 22.38 9.73
N PHE A 81 10.68 21.23 9.13
CA PHE A 81 10.34 21.14 7.70
C PHE A 81 8.85 21.35 7.39
N GLY A 82 7.98 21.46 8.40
CA GLY A 82 6.53 21.50 8.22
C GLY A 82 5.92 20.22 7.64
N ALA A 83 6.71 19.15 7.48
CA ALA A 83 6.34 17.90 6.87
C ALA A 83 7.17 16.75 7.45
N ARG A 84 6.75 15.51 7.21
CA ARG A 84 7.55 14.33 7.58
C ARG A 84 8.78 14.27 6.68
N ALA A 85 9.93 14.64 7.23
CA ALA A 85 11.18 14.71 6.51
C ALA A 85 11.86 13.34 6.53
N PHE A 86 12.04 12.77 5.33
CA PHE A 86 12.74 11.51 5.12
C PHE A 86 14.07 11.74 4.42
N LEU A 87 14.98 10.80 4.60
CA LEU A 87 16.27 10.82 3.95
C LEU A 87 16.55 9.46 3.31
N SER A 88 17.05 9.47 2.07
CA SER A 88 17.22 8.25 1.27
C SER A 88 18.35 7.35 1.80
N GLY A 89 19.50 7.95 2.14
CA GLY A 89 20.68 7.26 2.66
C GLY A 89 20.81 7.32 4.19
N GLN A 90 21.91 6.80 4.72
CA GLN A 90 22.39 7.14 6.05
C GLN A 90 23.59 8.06 5.87
N TYR A 91 23.56 9.22 6.50
CA TYR A 91 24.75 10.07 6.60
C TYR A 91 25.45 9.72 7.91
N GLU A 92 26.78 9.73 7.87
CA GLU A 92 27.56 9.74 9.10
C GLU A 92 27.26 11.02 9.88
N ALA A 93 27.49 10.97 11.19
CA ALA A 93 27.30 12.14 12.03
C ALA A 93 28.24 13.25 11.55
N VAL A 94 27.66 14.27 10.92
CA VAL A 94 28.40 15.48 10.56
C VAL A 94 28.49 16.34 11.82
N GLU A 95 29.70 16.63 12.27
CA GLU A 95 29.96 17.44 13.48
C GLU A 95 29.91 18.95 13.23
N ILE A 96 29.52 19.37 12.02
CA ILE A 96 29.44 20.79 11.66
C ILE A 96 28.07 21.34 12.06
N ASP A 97 28.06 22.15 13.12
CA ASP A 97 26.85 22.72 13.73
C ASP A 97 25.95 23.47 12.74
N GLU A 98 26.54 24.17 11.75
CA GLU A 98 25.78 24.90 10.73
C GLU A 98 24.92 23.96 9.88
N PHE A 99 25.50 22.87 9.39
CA PHE A 99 24.78 21.88 8.59
C PHE A 99 23.77 21.08 9.40
N VAL A 100 24.10 20.76 10.66
CA VAL A 100 23.18 20.06 11.57
C VAL A 100 21.96 20.93 11.86
N ASN A 101 22.14 22.23 12.14
CA ASN A 101 21.04 23.12 12.43
C ASN A 101 20.21 23.48 11.19
N ALA A 102 20.84 23.66 10.03
CA ALA A 102 20.14 23.99 8.79
C ALA A 102 19.40 22.79 8.16
N MET A 103 20.03 21.60 8.17
CA MET A 103 19.50 20.42 7.46
C MET A 103 19.03 19.29 8.37
N LYS A 104 19.44 19.26 9.66
CA LYS A 104 19.07 18.22 10.63
C LYS A 104 19.34 16.79 10.14
N LEU A 105 20.48 16.57 9.47
CA LEU A 105 20.81 15.31 8.81
C LEU A 105 20.76 14.10 9.77
N ASN A 106 21.28 14.28 10.99
CA ASN A 106 21.36 13.24 12.01
C ASN A 106 20.00 12.88 12.62
N GLU A 107 19.06 13.83 12.61
CA GLU A 107 17.77 13.68 13.29
C GLU A 107 16.65 13.17 12.37
N ARG A 108 16.85 13.16 11.04
CA ARG A 108 15.86 12.68 10.05
C ARG A 108 15.78 11.15 10.02
N ILE A 109 14.59 10.62 9.76
CA ILE A 109 14.45 9.17 9.53
C ILE A 109 15.05 8.81 8.18
N THR A 110 15.83 7.74 8.16
CA THR A 110 16.38 7.17 6.94
C THR A 110 15.48 6.05 6.40
N THR A 111 15.08 6.13 5.13
CA THR A 111 14.21 5.13 4.49
C THR A 111 14.99 3.92 3.99
N GLY A 112 16.31 4.04 3.82
CA GLY A 112 17.19 2.97 3.36
C GLY A 112 17.25 1.72 4.25
N LYS A 113 16.74 1.77 5.48
CA LYS A 113 16.54 0.58 6.34
C LYS A 113 15.32 -0.24 5.90
N TYR A 114 14.30 0.41 5.35
CA TYR A 114 13.01 -0.20 5.01
C TYR A 114 12.89 -0.47 3.51
N ILE A 115 13.49 0.38 2.68
CA ILE A 115 13.52 0.24 1.23
C ILE A 115 14.91 -0.28 0.85
N PRO A 116 15.05 -1.54 0.40
CA PRO A 116 16.35 -2.13 0.09
C PRO A 116 16.88 -1.66 -1.27
N TYR A 117 16.83 -0.37 -1.58
CA TYR A 117 17.37 0.20 -2.82
C TYR A 117 18.91 0.23 -2.78
N SER A 118 19.56 -0.20 -3.87
CA SER A 118 21.02 -0.13 -4.04
C SER A 118 21.39 0.76 -5.23
N SER A 119 21.07 0.33 -6.45
CA SER A 119 21.42 1.05 -7.67
C SER A 119 20.40 0.83 -8.79
N HIS A 120 20.37 1.76 -9.74
CA HIS A 120 19.58 1.64 -10.96
C HIS A 120 20.46 1.00 -12.04
N VAL A 121 19.96 -0.05 -12.71
CA VAL A 121 20.71 -0.81 -13.71
C VAL A 121 20.30 -0.41 -15.12
N ASP A 122 18.99 -0.29 -15.33
CA ASP A 122 18.35 0.16 -16.57
C ASP A 122 17.09 0.97 -16.21
N LYS A 123 16.52 1.73 -17.15
CA LYS A 123 15.34 2.60 -16.95
C LYS A 123 14.24 1.95 -16.09
N ASN A 124 13.95 0.67 -16.32
CA ASN A 124 12.87 -0.05 -15.61
C ASN A 124 13.37 -1.12 -14.62
N ILE A 125 14.68 -1.22 -14.37
CA ILE A 125 15.27 -2.29 -13.55
C ILE A 125 16.11 -1.70 -12.42
N VAL A 126 15.72 -2.02 -11.19
CA VAL A 126 16.40 -1.59 -9.97
C VAL A 126 17.06 -2.80 -9.29
N LYS A 127 18.30 -2.64 -8.84
CA LYS A 127 19.01 -3.62 -8.02
C LYS A 127 18.80 -3.32 -6.54
N THR A 128 18.46 -4.35 -5.77
CA THR A 128 18.30 -4.25 -4.32
C THR A 128 19.63 -4.47 -3.58
N LYS A 129 19.68 -4.10 -2.30
CA LYS A 129 20.83 -4.36 -1.42
C LYS A 129 21.16 -5.85 -1.26
N ASN A 130 20.16 -6.72 -1.44
CA ASN A 130 20.31 -8.16 -1.36
C ASN A 130 20.82 -8.79 -2.67
N GLY A 131 20.98 -7.99 -3.73
CA GLY A 131 21.43 -8.45 -5.04
C GLY A 131 20.33 -8.81 -6.02
N ASP A 132 19.06 -8.74 -5.60
CA ASP A 132 17.91 -9.05 -6.44
C ASP A 132 17.57 -7.91 -7.42
N TYR A 133 17.05 -8.26 -8.59
CA TYR A 133 16.56 -7.30 -9.58
C TYR A 133 15.04 -7.17 -9.48
N VAL A 134 14.56 -5.94 -9.44
CA VAL A 134 13.14 -5.60 -9.40
C VAL A 134 12.82 -4.81 -10.65
N ALA A 135 11.83 -5.30 -11.40
CA ALA A 135 11.22 -4.59 -12.51
C ALA A 135 9.75 -4.34 -12.18
N THR A 136 9.22 -3.21 -12.62
CA THR A 136 7.79 -2.88 -12.49
C THR A 136 7.26 -2.52 -13.86
N TRP A 137 6.18 -3.17 -14.25
CA TRP A 137 5.40 -2.82 -15.43
C TRP A 137 3.96 -2.58 -15.01
N GLN A 138 3.24 -1.80 -15.81
CA GLN A 138 1.83 -1.58 -15.63
C GLN A 138 1.08 -2.31 -16.74
N LEU A 139 0.12 -3.15 -16.36
CA LEU A 139 -0.85 -3.71 -17.29
C LEU A 139 -1.95 -2.66 -17.51
N MET A 140 -2.16 -2.25 -18.75
CA MET A 140 -3.30 -1.40 -19.10
C MET A 140 -4.59 -2.22 -19.03
N GLY A 141 -5.65 -1.64 -18.49
CA GLY A 141 -6.99 -2.21 -18.62
C GLY A 141 -7.47 -2.16 -20.07
N ILE A 142 -8.34 -3.11 -20.43
CA ILE A 142 -9.01 -3.12 -21.73
C ILE A 142 -10.45 -2.61 -21.57
N ASN A 143 -10.97 -1.98 -22.62
CA ASN A 143 -12.38 -1.58 -22.66
C ASN A 143 -13.25 -2.83 -22.86
N PHE A 144 -13.77 -3.38 -21.76
CA PHE A 144 -14.57 -4.60 -21.80
C PHE A 144 -15.97 -4.38 -22.40
N GLU A 145 -16.46 -3.14 -22.47
CA GLU A 145 -17.80 -2.82 -22.97
C GLU A 145 -17.95 -3.03 -24.49
N SER A 146 -16.87 -2.84 -25.24
CA SER A 146 -16.85 -2.94 -26.71
C SER A 146 -16.35 -4.28 -27.22
N ILE A 147 -15.94 -5.18 -26.33
CA ILE A 147 -15.24 -6.43 -26.68
C ILE A 147 -16.17 -7.62 -26.40
N SER A 148 -16.15 -8.62 -27.29
CA SER A 148 -16.91 -9.87 -27.08
C SER A 148 -16.34 -10.68 -25.91
N ALA A 149 -17.19 -11.46 -25.24
CA ALA A 149 -16.77 -12.31 -24.13
C ALA A 149 -15.63 -13.28 -24.52
N GLU A 150 -15.66 -13.83 -25.73
CA GLU A 150 -14.62 -14.73 -26.25
C GLU A 150 -13.25 -14.06 -26.36
N MET A 151 -13.22 -12.78 -26.79
CA MET A 151 -11.97 -12.04 -26.91
C MET A 151 -11.42 -11.65 -25.53
N LEU A 152 -12.29 -11.34 -24.56
CA LEU A 152 -11.90 -11.14 -23.16
C LEU A 152 -11.23 -12.40 -22.58
N GLU A 153 -11.84 -13.58 -22.75
CA GLU A 153 -11.25 -14.85 -22.31
C GLU A 153 -9.91 -15.14 -23.00
N THR A 154 -9.80 -14.79 -24.29
CA THR A 154 -8.55 -14.93 -25.03
C THR A 154 -7.44 -14.07 -24.41
N ILE A 155 -7.72 -12.81 -24.08
CA ILE A 155 -6.76 -11.91 -23.44
C ILE A 155 -6.36 -12.41 -22.05
N ASP A 156 -7.32 -12.86 -21.24
CA ASP A 156 -7.04 -13.44 -19.93
C ASP A 156 -6.15 -14.69 -20.04
N SER A 157 -6.40 -15.54 -21.04
CA SER A 157 -5.57 -16.72 -21.31
C SER A 157 -4.13 -16.36 -21.71
N GLN A 158 -3.93 -15.27 -22.46
CA GLN A 158 -2.61 -14.79 -22.87
C GLN A 158 -1.80 -14.30 -21.67
N VAL A 159 -2.41 -13.50 -20.78
CA VAL A 159 -1.77 -13.03 -19.54
C VAL A 159 -1.43 -14.22 -18.64
N ALA A 160 -2.34 -15.17 -18.48
CA ALA A 160 -2.09 -16.37 -17.69
C ALA A 160 -0.94 -17.21 -18.28
N THR A 161 -0.87 -17.34 -19.61
CA THR A 161 0.21 -18.07 -20.30
C THR A 161 1.56 -17.38 -20.12
N LEU A 162 1.60 -16.05 -20.20
CA LEU A 162 2.81 -15.26 -19.89
C LEU A 162 3.27 -15.51 -18.46
N VAL A 163 2.38 -15.49 -17.47
CA VAL A 163 2.77 -15.76 -16.08
C VAL A 163 3.27 -17.20 -15.92
N ARG A 164 2.61 -18.17 -16.56
CA ARG A 164 3.02 -19.58 -16.55
C ARG A 164 4.37 -19.82 -17.24
N SER A 165 4.77 -19.01 -18.22
CA SER A 165 6.07 -19.19 -18.88
C SER A 165 7.25 -18.96 -17.95
N PHE A 166 7.05 -18.28 -16.82
CA PHE A 166 8.06 -18.11 -15.78
C PHE A 166 8.05 -19.21 -14.71
N SER A 167 7.18 -20.22 -14.86
CA SER A 167 7.12 -21.36 -13.94
C SER A 167 8.46 -22.11 -13.92
N GLY A 168 9.05 -22.28 -12.73
CA GLY A 168 10.35 -22.93 -12.55
C GLY A 168 11.55 -21.99 -12.60
N LEU A 169 11.36 -20.72 -12.98
CA LEU A 169 12.39 -19.69 -12.86
C LEU A 169 12.36 -19.07 -11.45
N PRO A 170 13.49 -18.54 -10.95
CA PRO A 170 13.56 -17.86 -9.66
C PRO A 170 12.97 -16.43 -9.75
N VAL A 171 11.75 -16.31 -10.26
CA VAL A 171 11.03 -15.03 -10.42
C VAL A 171 9.82 -15.04 -9.49
N SER A 172 9.52 -13.88 -8.90
CA SER A 172 8.34 -13.69 -8.05
C SER A 172 7.52 -12.52 -8.57
N PHE A 173 6.22 -12.72 -8.76
CA PHE A 173 5.30 -11.68 -9.22
C PHE A 173 4.57 -11.04 -8.05
N TYR A 174 4.47 -9.71 -8.11
CA TYR A 174 3.67 -8.92 -7.20
C TYR A 174 2.65 -8.13 -8.02
N ASN A 175 1.37 -8.22 -7.65
CA ASN A 175 0.32 -7.43 -8.26
C ASN A 175 -0.12 -6.34 -7.27
N HIS A 176 -0.08 -5.09 -7.73
CA HIS A 176 -0.70 -3.98 -7.04
C HIS A 176 -1.82 -3.42 -7.90
N SER A 177 -3.07 -3.63 -7.48
CA SER A 177 -4.24 -3.09 -8.16
C SER A 177 -4.54 -1.69 -7.62
N CYS A 178 -4.30 -0.68 -8.45
CA CYS A 178 -4.74 0.69 -8.19
C CYS A 178 -6.15 0.87 -8.76
N ARG A 179 -7.13 1.17 -7.90
CA ARG A 179 -8.46 1.57 -8.34
C ARG A 179 -8.56 3.08 -8.39
N ALA A 180 -8.97 3.63 -9.53
CA ALA A 180 -9.09 5.06 -9.73
C ALA A 180 -10.56 5.41 -9.96
N SER A 181 -11.06 6.39 -9.20
CA SER A 181 -12.36 6.97 -9.49
C SER A 181 -12.20 8.06 -10.54
N PHE A 182 -12.80 7.89 -11.71
CA PHE A 182 -12.78 8.91 -12.76
C PHE A 182 -14.20 9.43 -13.04
N TYR A 183 -14.25 10.65 -13.56
CA TYR A 183 -15.45 11.30 -14.04
C TYR A 183 -15.10 11.86 -15.40
N ASP A 184 -15.83 11.45 -16.42
CA ASP A 184 -15.69 11.97 -17.77
C ASP A 184 -17.02 12.60 -18.20
N ALA A 185 -16.93 13.77 -18.83
CA ALA A 185 -18.07 14.54 -19.30
C ALA A 185 -17.68 15.43 -20.46
N PHE A 186 -18.57 15.54 -21.45
CA PHE A 186 -18.38 16.52 -22.51
C PHE A 186 -18.53 17.94 -21.95
N THR A 187 -17.51 18.77 -22.16
CA THR A 187 -17.51 20.17 -21.74
C THR A 187 -18.21 21.08 -22.74
N THR A 188 -18.44 20.59 -23.96
CA THR A 188 -19.00 21.37 -25.07
C THR A 188 -20.53 21.34 -25.06
N LYS A 189 -21.14 22.51 -25.25
CA LYS A 189 -22.58 22.64 -25.48
C LYS A 189 -22.90 22.37 -26.95
N SER A 190 -23.95 21.59 -27.20
CA SER A 190 -24.38 21.17 -28.53
C SER A 190 -25.00 22.31 -29.35
N GLY A 191 -25.39 23.41 -28.69
CA GLY A 191 -26.13 24.52 -29.31
C GLY A 191 -27.64 24.29 -29.35
N ASN A 192 -28.11 23.09 -29.01
CA ASN A 192 -29.53 22.78 -28.81
C ASN A 192 -29.87 22.84 -27.32
N LYS A 193 -30.72 23.82 -26.93
CA LYS A 193 -31.13 24.03 -25.53
C LYS A 193 -31.69 22.78 -24.86
N TYR A 194 -32.48 21.97 -25.58
CA TYR A 194 -33.09 20.78 -25.00
C TYR A 194 -32.06 19.67 -24.76
N ALA A 195 -31.19 19.44 -25.74
CA ALA A 195 -30.10 18.46 -25.62
C ALA A 195 -29.11 18.87 -24.51
N ASP A 196 -28.83 20.17 -24.38
CA ASP A 196 -27.94 20.70 -23.35
C ASP A 196 -28.51 20.54 -21.93
N ILE A 197 -29.83 20.67 -21.75
CA ILE A 197 -30.50 20.41 -20.46
C ILE A 197 -30.39 18.92 -20.09
N ILE A 198 -30.65 18.02 -21.04
CA ILE A 198 -30.55 16.57 -20.81
C ILE A 198 -29.10 16.18 -20.48
N SER A 199 -28.14 16.71 -21.24
CA SER A 199 -26.71 16.50 -21.01
C SER A 199 -26.29 16.94 -19.62
N ASP A 200 -26.71 18.13 -19.17
CA ASP A 200 -26.41 18.65 -17.84
C ASP A 200 -27.02 17.80 -16.73
N CYS A 201 -28.26 17.33 -16.90
CA CYS A 201 -28.90 16.41 -15.96
C CYS A 201 -28.16 15.07 -15.88
N TYR A 202 -27.78 14.51 -17.02
CA TYR A 202 -27.06 13.25 -17.12
C TYR A 202 -25.69 13.33 -16.43
N TYR A 203 -24.84 14.29 -16.84
CA TYR A 203 -23.51 14.48 -16.28
C TYR A 203 -23.53 14.97 -14.83
N GLY A 204 -24.57 15.71 -14.41
CA GLY A 204 -24.78 16.13 -13.03
C GLY A 204 -25.03 14.94 -12.10
N SER A 205 -25.75 13.92 -12.56
CA SER A 205 -25.96 12.67 -11.81
C SER A 205 -24.66 11.86 -11.65
N MET A 206 -23.85 11.80 -12.70
CA MET A 206 -22.57 11.08 -12.72
C MET A 206 -21.49 11.74 -11.87
N LYS A 207 -21.54 13.07 -11.68
CA LYS A 207 -20.59 13.78 -10.81
C LYS A 207 -20.70 13.35 -9.34
N LYS A 208 -21.89 12.92 -8.91
CA LYS A 208 -22.14 12.38 -7.55
C LYS A 208 -21.67 10.93 -7.42
N ASN A 209 -21.90 10.11 -8.45
CA ASN A 209 -21.52 8.70 -8.48
C ASN A 209 -20.39 8.47 -9.48
N LYS A 210 -19.16 8.84 -9.09
CA LYS A 210 -17.98 8.62 -9.93
C LYS A 210 -17.82 7.14 -10.27
N PHE A 211 -17.45 6.87 -11.52
CA PHE A 211 -17.09 5.53 -11.97
C PHE A 211 -15.90 5.03 -11.17
N LYS A 212 -15.90 3.74 -10.83
CA LYS A 212 -14.79 3.08 -10.16
C LYS A 212 -14.18 2.07 -11.12
N GLY A 213 -13.00 2.39 -11.65
CA GLY A 213 -12.12 1.47 -12.36
C GLY A 213 -11.09 0.87 -11.42
#